data_AF-X0VLV0-F1
#
_entry.id   AF-X0VLV0-F1
#
_cell.length_a   1.000
_cell.length_b   1.000
_cell.length_c   1.000
_cell.angle_alpha   90.00
_cell.angle_beta   90.00
_cell.angle_gamma   90.00
#
_symmetry.space_group_name_H-M   'P 1'
#
loop_
_entity.id
_entity.type
_entity.pdbx_description
1 polymer ?
#
loop_
_entity_poly.entity_id
_entity_poly.type
_entity_poly.pdbx_seq_one_letter_code
_entity_poly.pdbx_strand_id
1 'polypeptide(L)'
;WDLSDDKLTWTFYLRKGVKFQKEYGELTAEDVKVSIERFRRVAERGSDFDSVTEIIIVDPYTIQFKLSAPTRLLTALSTTVNGTAIYPKAILDEYGDTPIPAAGIVGTGPYELESWTEEKVVLRRFEDYTPFTDFSATGYGGYRIAYLDKIVFNYVPEATARIAGVETGMYDLATEIPLSEADRLRQNPDLVLRSFSPYYKPIYFVNCTEWPTSDIRIRQALRLAADMERVLHFTAYGKEDFYTPDNSVFFDDQKK
;
A
#
# COMPACT_ATOMS: atom_id res chain seq x y z
N TRP A 1 2.74 -21.08 -4.05
CA TRP A 1 4.14 -21.07 -3.57
C TRP A 1 4.26 -22.18 -2.56
N ASP A 2 5.47 -22.68 -2.34
CA ASP A 2 5.80 -23.69 -1.33
C ASP A 2 6.86 -23.17 -0.37
N LEU A 3 6.82 -23.64 0.87
CA LEU A 3 7.82 -23.38 1.91
C LEU A 3 8.41 -24.72 2.35
N SER A 4 9.74 -24.84 2.32
CA SER A 4 10.43 -26.05 2.80
C SER A 4 10.20 -26.29 4.29
N ASP A 5 10.35 -27.54 4.73
CA ASP A 5 10.12 -27.95 6.12
C ASP A 5 11.00 -27.19 7.13
N ASP A 6 12.25 -26.87 6.75
CA ASP A 6 13.18 -26.07 7.55
C ASP A 6 12.84 -24.56 7.54
N LYS A 7 11.88 -24.14 6.72
CA LYS A 7 11.44 -22.75 6.52
C LYS A 7 12.51 -21.82 5.96
N LEU A 8 13.56 -22.38 5.33
CA LEU A 8 14.68 -21.64 4.76
C LEU A 8 14.62 -21.51 3.24
N THR A 9 13.70 -22.21 2.57
CA THR A 9 13.50 -22.09 1.12
C THR A 9 12.04 -21.79 0.80
N TRP A 10 11.80 -20.65 0.16
CA TRP A 10 10.52 -20.35 -0.49
C TRP A 10 10.62 -20.63 -1.98
N THR A 11 9.65 -21.32 -2.56
CA THR A 11 9.50 -21.51 -4.00
C THR A 11 8.22 -20.81 -4.48
N PHE A 12 8.36 -19.81 -5.32
CA PHE A 12 7.23 -19.11 -5.94
C PHE A 12 7.05 -19.56 -7.39
N TYR A 13 5.79 -19.79 -7.75
CA TYR A 13 5.37 -20.11 -9.11
C TYR A 13 4.65 -18.89 -9.68
N LEU A 14 5.24 -18.30 -10.69
CA LEU A 14 4.71 -17.13 -11.38
C LEU A 14 3.60 -17.57 -12.33
N ARG A 15 2.61 -16.70 -12.49
CA ARG A 15 1.56 -16.86 -13.48
C ARG A 15 2.16 -16.64 -14.87
N LYS A 16 1.86 -17.55 -15.79
CA LYS A 16 2.20 -17.40 -17.21
C LYS A 16 1.24 -16.42 -17.89
N GLY A 17 1.72 -15.76 -18.94
CA GLY A 17 1.00 -14.80 -19.76
C GLY A 17 0.77 -13.43 -19.12
N VAL A 18 1.36 -13.14 -17.96
CA VAL A 18 1.20 -11.82 -17.30
C VAL A 18 2.06 -10.80 -18.02
N LYS A 19 1.44 -9.90 -18.78
CA LYS A 19 2.13 -8.85 -19.53
C LYS A 19 2.44 -7.64 -18.66
N PHE A 20 3.60 -7.03 -18.92
CA PHE A 20 3.85 -5.66 -18.51
C PHE A 20 3.12 -4.67 -19.41
N GLN A 21 2.78 -3.53 -18.84
CA GLN A 21 2.28 -2.36 -19.54
C GLN A 21 3.31 -1.83 -20.56
N LYS A 22 2.87 -0.96 -21.49
CA LYS A 22 3.75 -0.30 -22.47
C LYS A 22 4.66 -1.24 -23.29
N GLU A 23 4.17 -2.44 -23.59
CA GLU A 23 4.84 -3.43 -24.47
C GLU A 23 6.21 -3.94 -23.97
N TYR A 24 6.45 -3.96 -22.65
CA TYR A 24 7.69 -4.50 -22.06
C TYR A 24 7.75 -6.04 -21.98
N GLY A 25 6.86 -6.74 -22.68
CA GLY A 25 6.82 -8.20 -22.71
C GLY A 25 6.13 -8.84 -21.51
N GLU A 26 6.48 -10.09 -21.23
CA GLU A 26 5.88 -10.90 -20.17
C GLU A 26 6.73 -10.87 -18.90
N LEU A 27 6.06 -10.89 -17.74
CA LEU A 27 6.69 -11.01 -16.43
C LEU A 27 7.34 -12.39 -16.26
N THR A 28 8.62 -12.37 -15.92
CA THR A 28 9.43 -13.57 -15.66
C THR A 28 10.13 -13.54 -14.31
N ALA A 29 10.74 -14.67 -13.93
CA ALA A 29 11.55 -14.79 -12.72
C ALA A 29 12.76 -13.84 -12.71
N GLU A 30 13.35 -13.54 -13.88
CA GLU A 30 14.40 -12.53 -14.03
C GLU A 30 13.95 -11.16 -13.53
N ASP A 31 12.77 -10.69 -13.94
CA ASP A 31 12.22 -9.39 -13.55
C ASP A 31 12.01 -9.31 -12.03
N VAL A 32 11.51 -10.40 -11.44
CA VAL A 32 11.32 -10.50 -9.98
C VAL A 32 12.66 -10.41 -9.26
N LYS A 33 13.66 -11.18 -9.71
CA LYS A 33 15.00 -11.19 -9.10
C LYS A 33 15.63 -9.80 -9.14
N VAL A 34 15.70 -9.18 -10.33
CA VAL A 34 16.38 -7.88 -10.47
C VAL A 34 15.64 -6.77 -9.72
N SER A 35 14.30 -6.84 -9.64
CA SER A 35 13.50 -5.87 -8.88
C SER A 35 13.80 -5.95 -7.39
N ILE A 36 13.87 -7.16 -6.82
CA ILE A 36 14.15 -7.35 -5.39
C ILE A 36 15.61 -6.97 -5.09
N GLU A 37 16.55 -7.36 -5.94
CA GLU A 37 17.96 -6.99 -5.77
C GLU A 37 18.15 -5.47 -5.80
N ARG A 38 17.47 -4.77 -6.71
CA ARG A 38 17.47 -3.30 -6.74
C ARG A 38 16.82 -2.71 -5.49
N PHE A 39 15.65 -3.21 -5.11
CA PHE A 39 14.93 -2.76 -3.91
C PHE A 39 15.82 -2.83 -2.66
N ARG A 40 16.59 -3.92 -2.49
CA ARG A 40 17.56 -4.09 -1.40
C ARG A 40 18.62 -2.99 -1.33
N ARG A 41 19.03 -2.44 -2.48
CA ARG A 41 20.09 -1.43 -2.55
C ARG A 41 19.57 0.00 -2.35
N VAL A 42 18.38 0.29 -2.87
CA VAL A 42 17.93 1.69 -3.02
C VAL A 42 16.74 2.08 -2.13
N ALA A 43 15.96 1.10 -1.66
CA ALA A 43 14.77 1.40 -0.85
C ALA A 43 15.13 1.46 0.64
N GLU A 44 14.47 2.37 1.37
CA GLU A 44 14.58 2.47 2.84
C GLU A 44 14.28 1.15 3.54
N ARG A 45 13.35 0.37 2.98
CA ARG A 45 12.95 -0.95 3.47
C ARG A 45 13.73 -2.10 2.84
N GLY A 46 14.87 -1.83 2.20
CA GLY A 46 15.71 -2.87 1.58
C GLY A 46 16.14 -3.96 2.57
N SER A 47 16.29 -3.61 3.85
CA SER A 47 16.63 -4.51 4.95
C SER A 47 15.54 -5.54 5.29
N ASP A 48 14.29 -5.34 4.82
CA ASP A 48 13.23 -6.36 4.93
C ASP A 48 13.63 -7.67 4.23
N PHE A 49 14.61 -7.64 3.33
CA PHE A 49 15.16 -8.78 2.60
C PHE A 49 16.57 -9.22 3.07
N ASP A 50 17.08 -8.73 4.21
CA ASP A 50 18.44 -9.08 4.68
C ASP A 50 18.61 -10.57 4.97
N SER A 51 17.54 -11.22 5.41
CA SER A 51 17.51 -12.69 5.58
C SER A 51 17.60 -13.46 4.27
N VAL A 52 17.38 -12.84 3.11
CA VAL A 52 17.51 -13.49 1.79
C VAL A 52 18.98 -13.58 1.40
N THR A 53 19.52 -14.78 1.46
CA THR A 53 20.92 -15.07 1.09
C THR A 53 21.08 -15.28 -0.41
N GLU A 54 20.06 -15.83 -1.07
CA GLU A 54 20.12 -16.15 -2.49
C GLU A 54 18.74 -16.09 -3.15
N ILE A 55 18.71 -15.60 -4.40
CA ILE A 55 17.53 -15.66 -5.27
C ILE A 55 17.90 -16.48 -6.51
N ILE A 56 17.32 -17.68 -6.60
CA ILE A 56 17.62 -18.69 -7.61
C ILE A 56 16.47 -18.72 -8.61
N ILE A 57 16.80 -18.62 -9.89
CA ILE A 57 15.84 -18.79 -10.97
C ILE A 57 15.92 -20.25 -11.39
N VAL A 58 14.84 -21.00 -11.15
CA VAL A 58 14.74 -22.42 -11.50
C VAL A 58 14.35 -22.57 -12.96
N ASP A 59 13.38 -21.76 -13.38
CA ASP A 59 12.92 -21.60 -14.76
C ASP A 59 12.24 -20.23 -14.91
N PRO A 60 11.82 -19.80 -16.12
CA PRO A 60 11.25 -18.47 -16.34
C PRO A 60 10.03 -18.11 -15.47
N TYR A 61 9.35 -19.11 -14.91
CA TYR A 61 8.16 -18.93 -14.07
C TYR A 61 8.31 -19.55 -12.67
N THR A 62 9.51 -19.99 -12.29
CA THR A 62 9.76 -20.55 -10.96
C THR A 62 11.00 -19.90 -10.35
N ILE A 63 10.82 -19.28 -9.19
CA ILE A 63 11.87 -18.58 -8.47
C ILE A 63 11.94 -19.05 -7.02
N GLN A 64 13.15 -19.26 -6.52
CA GLN A 64 13.42 -19.70 -5.16
C GLN A 64 14.18 -18.63 -4.37
N PHE A 65 13.79 -18.45 -3.12
CA PHE A 65 14.49 -17.60 -2.15
C PHE A 65 15.08 -18.49 -1.07
N LYS A 66 16.41 -18.42 -0.91
CA LYS A 66 17.12 -19.04 0.21
C LYS A 66 17.28 -18.02 1.33
N LEU A 67 17.04 -18.48 2.56
CA LEU A 67 17.06 -17.65 3.75
C LEU A 67 18.14 -18.11 4.74
N SER A 68 18.76 -17.16 5.44
CA SER A 68 19.66 -17.44 6.56
C SER A 68 18.92 -17.84 7.84
N ALA A 69 17.66 -17.43 7.98
CA ALA A 69 16.78 -17.79 9.08
C ALA A 69 15.29 -17.70 8.63
N PRO A 70 14.35 -18.38 9.30
CA PRO A 70 12.93 -18.21 9.02
C PRO A 70 12.50 -16.75 9.18
N THR A 71 11.86 -16.19 8.15
CA THR A 71 11.53 -14.75 8.08
C THR A 71 10.11 -14.50 7.57
N ARG A 72 9.65 -13.26 7.67
CA ARG A 72 8.35 -12.79 7.17
C ARG A 72 8.42 -12.38 5.69
N LEU A 73 9.02 -13.20 4.84
CA LEU A 73 9.27 -12.86 3.43
C LEU A 73 8.00 -12.43 2.69
N LEU A 74 6.87 -13.12 2.93
CA LEU A 74 5.59 -12.73 2.33
C LEU A 74 5.16 -11.32 2.73
N THR A 75 5.40 -10.90 3.99
CA THR A 75 5.09 -9.54 4.42
C THR A 75 5.96 -8.50 3.70
N ALA A 76 7.24 -8.80 3.50
CA ALA A 76 8.14 -7.93 2.73
C ALA A 76 7.67 -7.80 1.27
N LEU A 77 7.33 -8.92 0.62
CA LEU A 77 6.85 -8.95 -0.76
C LEU A 77 5.46 -8.31 -0.95
N SER A 78 4.60 -8.31 0.08
CA SER A 78 3.21 -7.85 -0.03
C SER A 78 2.95 -6.47 0.59
N THR A 79 3.99 -5.76 1.03
CA THR A 79 3.79 -4.43 1.65
C THR A 79 3.28 -3.42 0.62
N THR A 80 2.21 -2.71 0.96
CA THR A 80 1.62 -1.66 0.12
C THR A 80 2.24 -0.28 0.38
N VAL A 81 2.90 -0.12 1.54
CA VAL A 81 3.60 1.12 1.91
C VAL A 81 5.06 0.99 1.50
N ASN A 82 5.49 1.85 0.58
CA ASN A 82 6.82 1.80 -0.06
C ASN A 82 7.16 0.38 -0.54
N GLY A 83 6.19 -0.23 -1.23
CA GLY A 83 6.20 -1.64 -1.61
C GLY A 83 7.29 -2.03 -2.60
N THR A 84 7.64 -3.32 -2.58
CA THR A 84 8.53 -3.93 -3.58
C THR A 84 7.78 -4.14 -4.89
N ALA A 85 7.71 -3.09 -5.71
CA ALA A 85 7.15 -3.18 -7.06
C ALA A 85 8.09 -3.99 -7.98
N ILE A 86 7.50 -4.85 -8.80
CA ILE A 86 8.21 -5.60 -9.83
C ILE A 86 8.17 -4.81 -11.13
N TYR A 87 9.35 -4.45 -11.63
CA TYR A 87 9.53 -3.71 -12.87
C TYR A 87 10.07 -4.63 -13.97
N PRO A 88 9.85 -4.30 -15.25
CA PRO A 88 10.59 -4.94 -16.33
C PRO A 88 12.09 -4.74 -16.13
N LYS A 89 12.88 -5.80 -16.34
CA LYS A 89 14.34 -5.72 -16.25
C LYS A 89 14.91 -4.60 -17.11
N ALA A 90 14.36 -4.38 -18.31
CA ALA A 90 14.82 -3.32 -19.21
C ALA A 90 14.76 -1.92 -18.59
N ILE A 91 13.71 -1.60 -17.82
CA ILE A 91 13.61 -0.34 -17.08
C ILE A 91 14.70 -0.26 -16.02
N LEU A 92 14.93 -1.36 -15.29
CA LEU A 92 15.94 -1.37 -14.23
C LEU A 92 17.38 -1.31 -14.76
N ASP A 93 17.63 -1.90 -15.93
CA ASP A 93 18.92 -1.79 -16.63
C ASP A 93 19.17 -0.35 -17.11
N GLU A 94 18.13 0.35 -17.54
CA GLU A 94 18.21 1.74 -18.00
C GLU A 94 18.54 2.71 -16.85
N TYR A 95 17.80 2.62 -15.75
CA TYR A 95 17.91 3.59 -14.64
C TYR A 95 18.90 3.17 -13.54
N GLY A 96 19.27 1.89 -13.48
CA GLY A 96 20.11 1.35 -12.41
C GLY A 96 19.55 1.70 -11.04
N ASP A 97 20.39 2.26 -10.15
CA ASP A 97 20.01 2.62 -8.79
C ASP A 97 19.42 4.06 -8.67
N THR A 98 19.23 4.78 -9.79
CA THR A 98 18.65 6.14 -9.78
C THR A 98 17.12 6.12 -9.68
N PRO A 99 16.47 7.22 -9.21
CA PRO A 99 15.02 7.31 -9.20
C PRO A 99 14.40 7.13 -10.59
N ILE A 100 13.40 6.25 -10.69
CA ILE A 100 12.68 5.99 -11.94
C ILE A 100 11.71 7.16 -12.22
N PRO A 101 11.82 7.85 -13.36
CA PRO A 101 10.91 8.94 -13.70
C PRO A 101 9.52 8.39 -14.05
N ALA A 102 8.52 9.27 -14.09
CA ALA A 102 7.13 8.90 -14.42
C ALA A 102 7.01 8.07 -15.72
N ALA A 103 7.80 8.39 -16.75
CA ALA A 103 7.80 7.64 -18.01
C ALA A 103 8.18 6.16 -17.83
N GLY A 104 9.09 5.86 -16.88
CA GLY A 104 9.56 4.52 -16.55
C GLY A 104 8.68 3.77 -15.54
N ILE A 105 7.57 4.37 -15.07
CA ILE A 105 6.58 3.67 -14.25
C ILE A 105 5.83 2.67 -15.14
N VAL A 106 6.15 1.40 -14.95
CA VAL A 106 5.61 0.26 -15.69
C VAL A 106 5.39 -0.88 -14.71
N GLY A 107 4.19 -1.46 -14.74
CA GLY A 107 3.86 -2.64 -13.94
C GLY A 107 2.98 -3.61 -14.71
N THR A 108 2.36 -4.53 -13.99
CA THR A 108 1.43 -5.55 -14.52
C THR A 108 -0.02 -5.32 -14.05
N GLY A 109 -0.29 -4.14 -13.48
CA GLY A 109 -1.58 -3.79 -12.90
C GLY A 109 -2.65 -3.43 -13.94
N PRO A 110 -3.92 -3.32 -13.52
CA PRO A 110 -5.07 -3.05 -14.40
C PRO A 110 -5.08 -1.65 -15.05
N TYR A 111 -4.28 -0.72 -14.52
CA TYR A 111 -4.21 0.67 -14.96
C TYR A 111 -2.76 1.08 -15.17
N GLU A 112 -2.49 1.76 -16.27
CA GLU A 112 -1.17 2.28 -16.61
C GLU A 112 -1.15 3.80 -16.56
N LEU A 113 0.02 4.35 -16.19
CA LEU A 113 0.21 5.79 -16.08
C LEU A 113 0.17 6.44 -17.47
N GLU A 114 -0.81 7.31 -17.70
CA GLU A 114 -0.94 8.12 -18.91
C GLU A 114 -0.21 9.45 -18.76
N SER A 115 -0.40 10.15 -17.63
CA SER A 115 0.33 11.40 -17.32
C SER A 115 0.41 11.66 -15.82
N TRP A 116 1.44 12.40 -15.42
CA TRP A 116 1.63 12.89 -14.06
C TRP A 116 2.13 14.33 -14.11
N THR A 117 1.33 15.25 -13.57
CA THR A 117 1.67 16.66 -13.38
C THR A 117 1.54 17.05 -11.90
N GLU A 118 1.90 18.29 -11.56
CA GLU A 118 1.74 18.80 -10.18
C GLU A 118 0.27 18.89 -9.74
N GLU A 119 -0.66 18.96 -10.69
CA GLU A 119 -2.09 19.12 -10.44
C GLU A 119 -2.84 17.79 -10.44
N LYS A 120 -2.38 16.79 -11.21
CA LYS A 120 -3.09 15.50 -11.33
C LYS A 120 -2.23 14.33 -11.78
N VAL A 121 -2.73 13.14 -11.48
CA VAL A 121 -2.28 11.87 -12.06
C VAL A 121 -3.42 11.28 -12.89
N VAL A 122 -3.13 10.92 -14.14
CA VAL A 122 -4.08 10.28 -15.03
C VAL A 122 -3.62 8.86 -15.33
N LEU A 123 -4.50 7.91 -15.06
CA LEU A 123 -4.32 6.52 -15.42
C LEU A 123 -5.32 6.12 -16.51
N ARG A 124 -4.90 5.26 -17.42
CA ARG A 124 -5.80 4.63 -18.40
C ARG A 124 -5.83 3.12 -18.19
N ARG A 125 -6.94 2.48 -18.56
CA ARG A 125 -7.07 1.03 -18.48
C ARG A 125 -5.97 0.35 -19.31
N PHE A 126 -5.34 -0.66 -18.74
CA PHE A 126 -4.42 -1.54 -19.46
C PHE A 126 -5.24 -2.67 -20.10
N GLU A 127 -5.50 -2.58 -21.41
CA GLU A 127 -6.36 -3.52 -22.14
C GLU A 127 -5.84 -4.97 -22.13
N ASP A 128 -4.52 -5.13 -21.99
CA ASP A 128 -3.83 -6.42 -21.94
C ASP A 128 -3.69 -6.99 -20.51
N TYR A 129 -4.37 -6.37 -19.52
CA TYR A 129 -4.35 -6.83 -18.13
C TYR A 129 -4.88 -8.26 -18.00
N THR A 130 -4.18 -9.09 -17.23
CA THR A 130 -4.57 -10.49 -16.98
C THR A 130 -5.07 -10.68 -15.53
N PRO A 131 -6.39 -10.70 -15.27
CA PRO A 131 -6.95 -10.91 -13.93
C PRO A 131 -6.51 -12.22 -13.30
N PHE A 132 -6.31 -12.24 -11.98
CA PHE A 132 -6.05 -13.49 -11.26
C PHE A 132 -7.37 -14.17 -10.89
N THR A 133 -7.73 -15.24 -11.59
CA THR A 133 -9.05 -15.90 -11.46
C THR A 133 -9.10 -16.96 -10.36
N ASP A 134 -7.96 -17.47 -9.91
CA ASP A 134 -7.91 -18.59 -8.97
C ASP A 134 -8.19 -18.17 -7.53
N PHE A 135 -8.28 -16.86 -7.27
CA PHE A 135 -8.51 -16.31 -5.95
C PHE A 135 -9.45 -15.11 -6.02
N SER A 136 -10.46 -15.10 -5.15
CA SER A 136 -11.41 -13.99 -5.05
C SER A 136 -10.72 -12.68 -4.65
N ALA A 137 -11.33 -11.55 -5.01
CA ALA A 137 -10.87 -10.24 -4.54
C ALA A 137 -10.87 -10.18 -3.00
N THR A 138 -9.75 -9.76 -2.41
CA THR A 138 -9.61 -9.60 -0.94
C THR A 138 -9.31 -8.16 -0.52
N GLY A 139 -9.31 -7.22 -1.46
CA GLY A 139 -8.80 -5.86 -1.26
C GLY A 139 -7.27 -5.77 -1.36
N TYR A 140 -6.53 -6.75 -0.82
CA TYR A 140 -5.07 -6.80 -0.91
C TYR A 140 -4.55 -7.53 -2.16
N GLY A 141 -5.30 -8.50 -2.68
CA GLY A 141 -4.93 -9.28 -3.86
C GLY A 141 -6.12 -10.04 -4.44
N GLY A 142 -5.84 -10.95 -5.37
CA GLY A 142 -6.86 -11.75 -6.03
C GLY A 142 -7.42 -11.12 -7.31
N TYR A 143 -8.61 -11.58 -7.67
CA TYR A 143 -9.34 -11.12 -8.85
C TYR A 143 -9.60 -9.61 -8.81
N ARG A 144 -9.26 -8.92 -9.89
CA ARG A 144 -9.47 -7.48 -10.07
C ARG A 144 -10.05 -7.26 -11.47
N ILE A 145 -11.05 -6.40 -11.57
CA ILE A 145 -11.63 -5.98 -12.86
C ILE A 145 -11.36 -4.48 -13.02
N ALA A 146 -10.87 -4.10 -14.20
CA ALA A 146 -10.69 -2.70 -14.58
C ALA A 146 -11.99 -2.16 -15.20
N TYR A 147 -12.90 -1.67 -14.35
CA TYR A 147 -14.22 -1.19 -14.81
C TYR A 147 -14.16 0.13 -15.57
N LEU A 148 -13.26 1.02 -15.17
CA LEU A 148 -13.14 2.37 -15.71
C LEU A 148 -12.14 2.39 -16.87
N ASP A 149 -12.41 3.18 -17.92
CA ASP A 149 -11.47 3.41 -19.02
C ASP A 149 -10.32 4.35 -18.60
N LYS A 150 -10.63 5.32 -17.73
CA LYS A 150 -9.69 6.34 -17.24
C LYS A 150 -9.98 6.66 -15.78
N ILE A 151 -8.92 6.90 -15.00
CA ILE A 151 -8.98 7.37 -13.62
C ILE A 151 -8.16 8.65 -13.54
N VAL A 152 -8.74 9.72 -12.97
CA VAL A 152 -8.07 10.99 -12.77
C VAL A 152 -8.01 11.29 -11.28
N PHE A 153 -6.81 11.29 -10.72
CA PHE A 153 -6.55 11.75 -9.36
C PHE A 153 -6.19 13.23 -9.42
N ASN A 154 -7.10 14.10 -8.98
CA ASN A 154 -6.84 15.54 -8.89
C ASN A 154 -6.27 15.86 -7.50
N TYR A 155 -5.19 16.62 -7.46
CA TYR A 155 -4.63 17.15 -6.21
C TYR A 155 -5.36 18.43 -5.84
N VAL A 156 -6.30 18.31 -4.90
CA VAL A 156 -7.11 19.42 -4.39
C VAL A 156 -6.88 19.52 -2.88
N PRO A 157 -5.93 20.36 -2.42
CA PRO A 157 -5.57 20.46 -0.99
C PRO A 157 -6.76 20.86 -0.12
N GLU A 158 -7.61 21.75 -0.63
CA GLU A 158 -8.68 22.38 0.13
C GLU A 158 -9.93 21.50 0.20
N ALA A 159 -10.28 21.07 1.41
CA ALA A 159 -11.41 20.19 1.66
C ALA A 159 -12.75 20.76 1.16
N THR A 160 -12.97 22.07 1.30
CA THR A 160 -14.18 22.74 0.82
C THR A 160 -14.29 22.70 -0.71
N ALA A 161 -13.16 22.80 -1.41
CA ALA A 161 -13.12 22.66 -2.87
C ALA A 161 -13.40 21.21 -3.31
N ARG A 162 -12.87 20.21 -2.60
CA ARG A 162 -13.19 18.78 -2.84
C ARG A 162 -14.69 18.51 -2.69
N ILE A 163 -15.29 19.03 -1.62
CA ILE A 163 -16.73 18.88 -1.34
C ILE A 163 -17.57 19.54 -2.42
N ALA A 164 -17.28 20.79 -2.79
CA ALA A 164 -18.01 21.47 -3.86
C ALA A 164 -17.88 20.71 -5.21
N GLY A 165 -16.71 20.12 -5.48
CA GLY A 165 -16.48 19.33 -6.68
C GLY A 165 -17.37 18.08 -6.78
N VAL A 166 -17.57 17.34 -5.68
CA VAL A 166 -18.50 16.20 -5.70
C VAL A 166 -19.97 16.64 -5.72
N GLU A 167 -20.32 17.71 -5.02
CA GLU A 167 -21.69 18.25 -5.02
C GLU A 167 -22.13 18.77 -6.39
N THR A 168 -21.19 19.27 -7.19
CA THR A 168 -21.44 19.76 -8.55
C THR A 168 -21.32 18.69 -9.63
N GLY A 169 -20.92 17.46 -9.26
CA GLY A 169 -20.64 16.38 -10.20
C GLY A 169 -19.36 16.55 -11.02
N MET A 170 -18.48 17.50 -10.63
CA MET A 170 -17.15 17.65 -11.22
C MET A 170 -16.25 16.45 -10.86
N TYR A 171 -16.43 15.88 -9.67
CA TYR A 171 -15.71 14.69 -9.20
C TYR A 171 -16.69 13.58 -8.84
N ASP A 172 -16.36 12.34 -9.22
CA ASP A 172 -17.13 11.16 -8.81
C ASP A 172 -16.87 10.77 -7.34
N LEU A 173 -15.72 11.15 -6.80
CA LEU A 173 -15.26 10.78 -5.47
C LEU A 173 -14.40 11.88 -4.84
N ALA A 174 -14.63 12.16 -3.56
CA ALA A 174 -13.75 12.96 -2.73
C ALA A 174 -13.37 12.19 -1.45
N THR A 175 -12.08 12.25 -1.10
CA THR A 175 -11.54 11.67 0.13
C THR A 175 -11.24 12.77 1.15
N GLU A 176 -10.93 12.36 2.39
CA GLU A 176 -10.51 13.27 3.47
C GLU A 176 -11.53 14.38 3.74
N ILE A 177 -12.81 13.99 3.81
CA ILE A 177 -13.90 14.88 4.16
C ILE A 177 -13.83 15.19 5.67
N PRO A 178 -13.82 16.47 6.08
CA PRO A 178 -13.83 16.85 7.49
C PRO A 178 -15.07 16.30 8.19
N LEU A 179 -14.88 15.75 9.40
CA LEU A 179 -15.97 15.19 10.19
C LEU A 179 -17.05 16.21 10.59
N SER A 180 -16.72 17.51 10.56
CA SER A 180 -17.69 18.60 10.74
C SER A 180 -18.71 18.68 9.60
N GLU A 181 -18.35 18.26 8.39
CA GLU A 181 -19.21 18.31 7.20
C GLU A 181 -20.06 17.04 7.03
N ALA A 182 -19.76 15.98 7.78
CA ALA A 182 -20.37 14.66 7.61
C ALA A 182 -21.91 14.70 7.70
N ASP A 183 -22.47 15.39 8.69
CA ASP A 183 -23.93 15.42 8.89
C ASP A 183 -24.64 16.21 7.80
N ARG A 184 -24.03 17.29 7.31
CA ARG A 184 -24.54 18.06 6.18
C ARG A 184 -24.52 17.23 4.89
N LEU A 185 -23.44 16.52 4.63
CA LEU A 185 -23.28 15.70 3.43
C LEU A 185 -24.18 14.47 3.43
N ARG A 186 -24.47 13.88 4.60
CA ARG A 186 -25.46 12.79 4.75
C ARG A 186 -26.88 13.20 4.36
N GLN A 187 -27.20 14.50 4.43
CA GLN A 187 -28.51 15.03 4.05
C GLN A 187 -28.64 15.27 2.54
N ASN A 188 -27.54 15.22 1.79
CA ASN A 188 -27.57 15.36 0.34
C ASN A 188 -27.95 14.00 -0.31
N PRO A 189 -29.12 13.87 -0.95
CA PRO A 189 -29.58 12.60 -1.52
C PRO A 189 -28.77 12.15 -2.74
N ASP A 190 -28.02 13.06 -3.37
CA ASP A 190 -27.19 12.76 -4.54
C ASP A 190 -25.80 12.22 -4.15
N LEU A 191 -25.46 12.27 -2.85
CA LEU A 191 -24.16 11.84 -2.34
C LEU A 191 -24.29 10.64 -1.41
N VAL A 192 -23.26 9.78 -1.47
CA VAL A 192 -23.13 8.64 -0.60
C VAL A 192 -21.91 8.82 0.28
N LEU A 193 -22.10 9.25 1.52
CA LEU A 193 -21.02 9.30 2.49
C LEU A 193 -20.66 7.88 2.96
N ARG A 194 -19.37 7.54 2.88
CA ARG A 194 -18.82 6.29 3.39
C ARG A 194 -17.73 6.58 4.40
N SER A 195 -17.80 5.88 5.53
CA SER A 195 -16.77 5.89 6.55
C SER A 195 -16.07 4.54 6.53
N PHE A 196 -14.76 4.55 6.38
CA PHE A 196 -13.95 3.35 6.47
C PHE A 196 -13.37 3.28 7.87
N SER A 197 -13.71 2.24 8.62
CA SER A 197 -13.13 1.95 9.92
C SER A 197 -12.63 0.52 9.91
N PRO A 198 -11.43 0.24 10.44
CA PRO A 198 -10.45 1.20 10.98
C PRO A 198 -9.61 1.85 9.86
N TYR A 199 -9.39 3.17 9.92
CA TYR A 199 -8.60 3.91 8.92
C TYR A 199 -7.23 4.35 9.43
N TYR A 200 -7.18 4.95 10.63
CA TYR A 200 -5.96 5.48 11.22
C TYR A 200 -5.92 5.25 12.72
N LYS A 201 -4.74 4.95 13.26
CA LYS A 201 -4.48 4.86 14.70
C LYS A 201 -3.45 5.93 15.07
N PRO A 202 -3.82 6.97 15.84
CA PRO A 202 -2.83 7.91 16.34
C PRO A 202 -1.89 7.21 17.31
N ILE A 203 -0.59 7.25 17.02
CA ILE A 203 0.46 6.68 17.87
C ILE A 203 1.43 7.78 18.24
N TYR A 204 1.69 7.94 19.54
CA TYR A 204 2.72 8.84 20.05
C TYR A 204 4.01 8.05 20.30
N PHE A 205 5.01 8.28 19.46
CA PHE A 205 6.35 7.73 19.67
C PHE A 205 7.15 8.70 20.54
N VAL A 206 7.63 8.20 21.68
CA VAL A 206 8.56 8.95 22.54
C VAL A 206 9.98 8.49 22.28
N ASN A 207 10.91 9.43 22.12
CA ASN A 207 12.32 9.09 22.00
C ASN A 207 12.80 8.43 23.30
N CYS A 208 13.16 7.16 23.26
CA CYS A 208 13.56 6.40 24.45
C CYS A 208 15.07 6.45 24.74
N THR A 209 15.87 7.15 23.93
CA THR A 209 17.34 7.14 24.06
C THR A 209 17.88 8.27 24.93
N GLU A 210 17.12 9.36 25.10
CA GLU A 210 17.57 10.57 25.80
C GLU A 210 16.67 10.92 26.98
N TRP A 211 17.27 11.55 28.00
CA TRP A 211 16.50 12.08 29.13
C TRP A 211 15.56 13.20 28.65
N PRO A 212 14.31 13.30 29.14
CA PRO A 212 13.74 12.55 30.26
C PRO A 212 13.12 11.21 29.88
N THR A 213 12.76 11.00 28.61
CA THR A 213 11.97 9.84 28.17
C THR A 213 12.77 8.54 28.08
N SER A 214 14.09 8.56 28.30
CA SER A 214 14.90 7.36 28.55
C SER A 214 14.55 6.65 29.87
N ASP A 215 14.06 7.39 30.88
CA ASP A 215 13.54 6.80 32.11
C ASP A 215 12.14 6.18 31.88
N ILE A 216 12.03 4.87 32.12
CA ILE A 216 10.77 4.13 31.95
C ILE A 216 9.64 4.68 32.83
N ARG A 217 9.96 5.24 34.00
CA ARG A 217 8.97 5.80 34.93
C ARG A 217 8.30 7.03 34.33
N ILE A 218 9.04 7.83 33.57
CA ILE A 218 8.50 9.00 32.87
C ILE A 218 7.58 8.56 31.74
N ARG A 219 7.94 7.52 30.98
CA ARG A 219 7.05 6.95 29.94
C ARG A 219 5.77 6.36 30.52
N GLN A 220 5.86 5.68 31.66
CA GLN A 220 4.68 5.18 32.38
C GLN A 220 3.80 6.32 32.88
N ALA A 221 4.38 7.39 33.43
CA ALA A 221 3.65 8.58 33.86
C ALA A 221 2.94 9.27 32.68
N LEU A 222 3.61 9.42 31.52
CA LEU A 222 3.00 9.97 30.30
C LEU A 222 1.81 9.12 29.84
N ARG A 223 1.94 7.79 29.85
CA ARG A 223 0.85 6.88 29.49
C ARG A 223 -0.36 7.01 30.43
N LEU A 224 -0.12 7.15 31.74
CA LEU A 224 -1.19 7.29 32.73
C LEU A 224 -1.84 8.68 32.70
N ALA A 225 -1.08 9.71 32.33
CA ALA A 225 -1.57 11.09 32.21
C ALA A 225 -2.37 11.33 30.91
N ALA A 226 -2.17 10.51 29.88
CA ALA A 226 -2.85 10.64 28.60
C ALA A 226 -4.27 10.05 28.66
N ASP A 227 -5.27 10.93 28.68
CA ASP A 227 -6.68 10.55 28.48
C ASP A 227 -6.97 10.37 26.98
N MET A 228 -6.64 9.18 26.47
CA MET A 228 -6.78 8.86 25.05
C MET A 228 -8.23 8.87 24.58
N GLU A 229 -9.18 8.54 25.45
CA GLU A 229 -10.61 8.59 25.11
C GLU A 229 -11.05 10.02 24.87
N ARG A 230 -10.66 10.95 25.75
CA ARG A 230 -10.95 12.38 25.57
C ARG A 230 -10.29 12.95 24.33
N VAL A 231 -9.04 12.55 24.04
CA VAL A 231 -8.35 12.94 22.80
C VAL A 231 -9.14 12.46 21.58
N LEU A 232 -9.51 11.17 21.55
CA LEU A 232 -10.27 10.59 20.44
C LEU A 232 -11.63 11.27 20.26
N HIS A 233 -12.39 11.44 21.35
CA HIS A 233 -13.67 12.13 21.35
C HIS A 233 -13.56 13.55 20.76
N PHE A 234 -12.54 14.33 21.18
CA PHE A 234 -12.33 15.66 20.64
C PHE A 234 -11.97 15.63 19.14
N THR A 235 -11.06 14.73 18.73
CA THR A 235 -10.68 14.60 17.31
C THR A 235 -11.83 14.14 16.42
N ALA A 236 -12.75 13.34 16.95
CA ALA A 236 -13.95 12.89 16.26
C ALA A 236 -15.10 13.91 16.29
N TYR A 237 -14.86 15.13 16.79
CA TYR A 237 -15.90 16.15 16.99
C TYR A 237 -17.09 15.66 17.83
N GLY A 238 -16.80 14.82 18.84
CA GLY A 238 -17.79 14.21 19.72
C GLY A 238 -18.64 13.12 19.07
N LYS A 239 -18.30 12.68 17.86
CA LYS A 239 -19.04 11.64 17.14
C LYS A 239 -18.44 10.26 17.41
N GLU A 240 -19.06 9.52 18.32
CA GLU A 240 -18.59 8.19 18.77
C GLU A 240 -18.47 7.18 17.63
N ASP A 241 -19.28 7.28 16.57
CA ASP A 241 -19.21 6.41 15.39
C ASP A 241 -17.86 6.49 14.63
N PHE A 242 -17.04 7.51 14.87
CA PHE A 242 -15.79 7.76 14.16
C PHE A 242 -14.53 7.38 14.95
N TYR A 243 -14.67 6.84 16.16
CA TYR A 243 -13.52 6.34 16.92
C TYR A 243 -13.86 5.09 17.74
N THR A 244 -12.83 4.32 18.06
CA THR A 244 -12.93 3.21 19.01
C THR A 244 -11.78 3.35 19.99
N PRO A 245 -12.04 3.46 21.31
CA PRO A 245 -10.99 3.54 22.32
C PRO A 245 -10.38 2.15 22.52
N ASP A 246 -9.54 1.72 21.58
CA ASP A 246 -8.81 0.46 21.65
C ASP A 246 -7.29 0.69 21.60
N ASN A 247 -6.62 0.20 22.64
CA ASN A 247 -5.16 0.24 22.73
C ASN A 247 -4.50 -0.94 21.99
N SER A 248 -5.26 -1.98 21.64
CA SER A 248 -4.79 -3.16 20.94
C SER A 248 -4.26 -2.81 19.54
N VAL A 249 -3.23 -3.53 19.11
CA VAL A 249 -2.71 -3.45 17.72
C VAL A 249 -3.62 -4.25 16.77
N PHE A 250 -4.41 -5.17 17.32
CA PHE A 250 -5.41 -5.97 16.59
C PHE A 250 -6.80 -5.55 17.03
N PHE A 251 -7.65 -5.19 16.07
CA PHE A 251 -9.04 -4.83 16.36
C PHE A 251 -9.81 -6.07 16.83
N ASP A 252 -10.86 -5.89 17.63
CA ASP A 252 -11.61 -7.00 18.23
C ASP A 252 -12.22 -7.94 17.18
N ASP A 253 -12.61 -7.42 16.02
CA ASP A 253 -13.09 -8.18 14.86
C ASP A 253 -12.00 -8.99 14.15
N GLN A 254 -10.72 -8.71 14.43
CA GLN A 254 -9.56 -9.44 13.92
C GLN A 254 -9.02 -10.49 14.90
N LYS A 255 -9.48 -10.49 16.15
CA LYS A 255 -9.11 -11.51 17.14
C LYS A 255 -9.87 -12.81 16.83
N LYS A 256 -9.22 -13.68 16.05
CA LYS A 256 -9.67 -15.07 15.85
C LYS A 256 -9.21 -15.97 16.98
#